data_AF-A0A9E1YND4-F1
#
_entry.id   AF-A0A9E1YND4-F1
#
_cell.length_a   1.000
_cell.length_b   1.000
_cell.length_c   1.000
_cell.angle_alpha   90.00
_cell.angle_beta   90.00
_cell.angle_gamma   90.00
#
_symmetry.space_group_name_H-M   'P 1'
#
loop_
_entity.id
_entity.type
_entity.pdbx_description
1 polymer ?
#
loop_
_entity_poly.entity_id
_entity_poly.type
_entity_poly.pdbx_seq_one_letter_code
_entity_poly.pdbx_strand_id
1 'polypeptide(L)'
;RQVYFGWAGSKYNTFGYLHWGLNQYKADPFKQSVVKHPSPIASPTNYLPAGDTHIIYPGEDGPLSSLRFEAHRKGIEDYELLEILKSKNKRKHSNIVKKLFLDYKNYSTSISKYIRVKRKLLKSL
;
A
#
# COMPACT_ATOMS: atom_id res chain seq x y z
N ARG A 1 -7.43 0.18 1.83
CA ARG A 1 -6.24 0.44 2.71
C ARG A 1 -5.00 -0.03 1.97
N GLN A 2 -3.91 0.74 1.98
CA GLN A 2 -2.68 0.51 1.20
C GLN A 2 -2.01 -0.82 1.54
N VAL A 3 -2.10 -1.28 2.81
CA VAL A 3 -1.57 -2.59 3.23
C VAL A 3 -2.05 -3.75 2.35
N TYR A 4 -3.25 -3.65 1.77
CA TYR A 4 -3.82 -4.72 0.96
C TYR A 4 -3.22 -4.85 -0.44
N PHE A 5 -2.35 -3.94 -0.88
CA PHE A 5 -1.57 -4.17 -2.10
C PHE A 5 -0.70 -5.43 -1.99
N GLY A 6 -0.07 -5.66 -0.83
CA GLY A 6 0.68 -6.91 -0.60
C GLY A 6 -0.22 -8.14 -0.50
N TRP A 7 -1.37 -8.03 0.16
CA TRP A 7 -2.32 -9.15 0.27
C TRP A 7 -2.90 -9.53 -1.10
N ALA A 8 -3.25 -8.54 -1.92
CA ALA A 8 -3.69 -8.72 -3.29
C ALA A 8 -2.58 -9.33 -4.15
N GLY A 9 -1.34 -8.84 -4.01
CA GLY A 9 -0.21 -9.36 -4.76
C GLY A 9 0.08 -10.83 -4.48
N SER A 10 -0.02 -11.24 -3.21
CA SER A 10 0.16 -12.64 -2.82
C SER A 10 -0.99 -13.53 -3.35
N LYS A 11 -2.22 -13.00 -3.35
CA LYS A 11 -3.41 -13.70 -3.83
C LYS A 11 -3.40 -13.89 -5.35
N TYR A 12 -3.16 -12.82 -6.10
CA TYR A 12 -3.30 -12.78 -7.55
C TYR A 12 -1.98 -12.99 -8.29
N ASN A 13 -0.89 -13.21 -7.55
CA ASN A 13 0.44 -13.43 -8.09
C ASN A 13 0.92 -12.25 -8.97
N THR A 14 0.69 -11.01 -8.49
CA THR A 14 1.09 -9.80 -9.24
C THR A 14 2.53 -9.37 -8.96
N PHE A 15 3.27 -10.13 -8.14
CA PHE A 15 4.68 -9.92 -7.76
C PHE A 15 5.02 -8.59 -7.05
N GLY A 16 4.09 -7.63 -6.98
CA GLY A 16 4.33 -6.37 -6.28
C GLY A 16 3.30 -5.30 -6.60
N TYR A 17 3.74 -4.05 -6.40
CA TYR A 17 2.97 -2.83 -6.59
C TYR A 17 3.91 -1.72 -7.10
N LEU A 18 3.40 -0.87 -7.99
CA LEU A 18 4.12 0.27 -8.55
C LEU A 18 3.32 1.55 -8.32
N HIS A 19 4.02 2.60 -7.87
CA HIS A 19 3.50 3.96 -7.77
C HIS A 19 4.49 4.92 -8.43
N TRP A 20 3.98 5.86 -9.21
CA TRP A 20 4.80 6.78 -10.00
C TRP A 20 5.41 7.92 -9.17
N GLY A 21 4.74 8.32 -8.09
CA GLY A 21 5.09 9.50 -7.29
C GLY A 21 5.74 9.16 -5.96
N LEU A 22 7.04 8.86 -5.94
CA LEU A 22 7.77 8.71 -4.67
C LEU A 22 7.97 10.08 -4.00
N ASN A 23 8.61 11.00 -4.72
CA ASN A 23 9.07 12.31 -4.25
C ASN A 23 9.03 13.39 -5.37
N GLN A 24 8.02 13.36 -6.24
CA GLN A 24 7.85 14.32 -7.35
C GLN A 24 7.23 15.63 -6.85
N TYR A 25 7.98 16.39 -6.03
CA TYR A 25 7.51 17.65 -5.47
C TYR A 25 7.29 18.69 -6.59
N LYS A 26 6.08 19.25 -6.67
CA LYS A 26 5.70 20.31 -7.63
C LYS A 26 5.34 21.64 -6.96
N ALA A 27 5.34 21.65 -5.63
CA ALA A 27 5.14 22.78 -4.72
C ALA A 27 5.78 22.42 -3.37
N ASP A 28 5.79 23.34 -2.40
CA ASP A 28 6.17 23.03 -1.01
C ASP A 28 5.23 21.92 -0.47
N PRO A 29 5.72 20.67 -0.29
CA PRO A 29 4.85 19.54 -0.01
C PRO A 29 4.22 19.61 1.39
N PHE A 30 4.77 20.42 2.30
CA PHE A 30 4.22 20.63 3.63
C PHE A 30 3.06 21.62 3.66
N LYS A 31 2.95 22.48 2.65
CA LYS A 31 1.91 23.51 2.55
C LYS A 31 0.87 23.17 1.49
N GLN A 32 1.25 22.46 0.44
CA GLN A 32 0.38 22.18 -0.70
C GLN A 32 0.64 20.79 -1.31
N SER A 33 -0.32 19.88 -1.16
CA SER A 33 -0.24 18.52 -1.71
C SER A 33 -1.10 18.32 -2.97
N VAL A 34 -1.92 19.31 -3.36
CA VAL A 34 -2.72 19.30 -4.59
C VAL A 34 -2.04 20.21 -5.61
N VAL A 35 -1.74 19.66 -6.79
CA VAL A 35 -1.01 20.36 -7.85
C VAL A 35 -1.66 20.12 -9.20
N LYS A 36 -1.49 21.07 -10.13
CA LYS A 36 -2.02 20.95 -11.48
C LYS A 36 -1.40 19.72 -12.16
N HIS A 37 -2.22 19.00 -12.93
CA HIS A 37 -1.76 17.84 -13.68
C HIS A 37 -0.63 18.26 -14.66
N PRO A 38 0.54 17.59 -14.68
CA PRO A 38 1.72 18.07 -15.41
C PRO A 38 1.64 17.86 -16.93
N SER A 39 0.74 16.99 -17.40
CA SER A 39 0.54 16.74 -18.83
C SER A 39 0.08 17.99 -19.58
N PRO A 40 0.68 18.33 -20.73
CA PRO A 40 0.30 19.50 -21.53
C PRO A 40 -1.11 19.40 -22.14
N ILE A 41 -1.64 18.18 -22.29
CA ILE A 41 -3.00 17.94 -22.81
C ILE A 41 -4.07 17.90 -21.71
N ALA A 42 -3.69 18.06 -20.44
CA ALA A 42 -4.66 18.07 -19.35
C ALA A 42 -5.49 19.36 -19.36
N SER A 43 -6.78 19.25 -19.04
CA SER A 43 -7.66 20.42 -18.86
C SER A 43 -7.03 21.45 -17.89
N PRO A 44 -7.23 22.76 -18.10
CA PRO A 44 -6.78 23.79 -17.18
C PRO A 44 -7.24 23.59 -15.73
N THR A 45 -8.39 22.92 -15.53
CA THR A 45 -9.00 22.62 -14.23
C THR A 45 -8.63 21.25 -13.68
N ASN A 46 -7.73 20.51 -14.34
CA ASN A 46 -7.31 19.18 -13.90
C ASN A 46 -6.19 19.26 -12.86
N TYR A 47 -6.50 18.83 -11.64
CA TYR A 47 -5.56 18.75 -10.53
C TYR A 47 -5.41 17.29 -10.11
N LEU A 48 -4.18 16.90 -9.77
CA LEU A 48 -3.92 15.59 -9.18
C LEU A 48 -4.52 15.53 -7.76
N PRO A 49 -5.00 14.36 -7.33
CA PRO A 49 -5.40 14.15 -5.94
C PRO A 49 -4.27 14.49 -4.97
N ALA A 50 -4.63 14.91 -3.76
CA ALA A 50 -3.66 15.30 -2.74
C ALA A 50 -2.64 14.19 -2.47
N GLY A 51 -1.36 14.52 -2.66
CA GLY A 51 -0.26 13.59 -2.41
C GLY A 51 -0.05 12.53 -3.48
N ASP A 52 -0.69 12.61 -4.66
CA ASP A 52 -0.45 11.67 -5.76
C ASP A 52 0.99 11.71 -6.27
N THR A 53 1.66 12.85 -6.16
CA THR A 53 3.03 13.03 -6.65
C THR A 53 4.11 12.58 -5.66
N HIS A 54 3.76 12.33 -4.39
CA HIS A 54 4.74 12.01 -3.36
C HIS A 54 4.12 11.21 -2.22
N ILE A 55 4.86 10.22 -1.72
CA ILE A 55 4.52 9.43 -0.52
C ILE A 55 5.58 9.56 0.58
N ILE A 56 6.70 10.24 0.32
CA ILE A 56 7.70 10.62 1.31
C ILE A 56 7.92 12.14 1.24
N TYR A 57 8.38 12.74 2.33
CA TYR A 57 8.58 14.19 2.45
C TYR A 57 10.08 14.51 2.57
N PRO A 58 10.53 15.72 2.16
CA PRO A 58 11.91 16.12 2.39
C PRO A 58 12.17 16.31 3.89
N GLY A 59 13.39 16.05 4.34
CA GLY A 59 13.83 16.25 5.73
C GLY A 59 15.31 16.62 5.76
N GLU A 60 15.77 17.19 6.88
CA GLU A 60 17.13 17.72 7.03
C GLU A 60 18.20 16.62 6.88
N ASP A 61 18.02 15.49 7.55
CA ASP A 61 18.96 14.36 7.53
C ASP A 61 18.56 13.23 6.54
N GLY A 62 17.55 13.48 5.70
CA GLY A 62 17.04 12.52 4.75
C GLY A 62 15.51 12.53 4.62
N PRO A 63 14.93 11.67 3.77
CA PRO A 63 13.50 11.69 3.51
C PRO A 63 12.69 11.27 4.74
N LEU A 64 11.70 12.08 5.09
CA LEU A 64 10.72 11.75 6.12
C LEU A 64 9.69 10.77 5.55
N SER A 65 9.43 9.72 6.31
CA SER A 65 8.37 8.76 5.97
C SER A 65 6.98 9.40 6.10
N SER A 66 5.97 8.77 5.49
CA SER A 66 4.56 9.13 5.68
C SER A 66 3.73 7.93 6.09
N LEU A 67 2.53 8.18 6.61
CA LEU A 67 1.57 7.13 6.92
C LEU A 67 1.25 6.23 5.72
N ARG A 68 1.24 6.78 4.49
CA ARG A 68 0.99 6.01 3.27
C ARG A 68 2.18 5.11 2.95
N PHE A 69 3.40 5.65 3.04
CA PHE A 69 4.62 4.87 2.79
C PHE A 69 4.79 3.74 3.82
N GLU A 70 4.57 4.01 5.11
CA GLU A 70 4.58 2.97 6.15
C GLU A 70 3.49 1.91 5.92
N ALA A 71 2.32 2.31 5.42
CA ALA A 71 1.27 1.34 5.08
C ALA A 71 1.66 0.47 3.87
N HIS A 72 2.36 1.01 2.87
CA HIS A 72 2.94 0.22 1.78
C HIS A 72 3.97 -0.76 2.31
N ARG A 73 4.96 -0.29 3.10
CA ARG A 73 5.98 -1.14 3.72
C ARG A 73 5.38 -2.29 4.52
N LYS A 74 4.40 -2.01 5.40
CA LYS A 74 3.69 -3.03 6.18
C LYS A 74 2.95 -4.04 5.30
N GLY A 75 2.41 -3.60 4.17
CA GLY A 75 1.78 -4.49 3.18
C GLY A 75 2.79 -5.39 2.48
N ILE A 76 3.97 -4.86 2.14
CA ILE A 76 5.08 -5.62 1.53
C ILE A 76 5.61 -6.69 2.50
N GLU A 77 5.80 -6.34 3.77
CA GLU A 77 6.15 -7.33 4.81
C GLU A 77 5.07 -8.43 4.94
N ASP A 78 3.79 -8.05 4.90
CA ASP A 78 2.70 -9.04 4.90
C ASP A 78 2.75 -9.96 3.67
N TYR A 79 3.12 -9.43 2.49
CA TYR A 79 3.28 -10.22 1.27
C TYR A 79 4.35 -11.30 1.45
N GLU A 80 5.53 -10.95 1.95
CA GLU A 80 6.62 -11.92 2.19
C GLU A 80 6.19 -13.02 3.15
N LEU A 81 5.54 -12.66 4.26
CA LEU A 81 5.01 -13.64 5.21
C LEU A 81 3.95 -14.54 4.57
N LEU A 82 3.09 -13.98 3.71
CA LEU A 82 2.09 -14.76 2.99
C LEU A 82 2.72 -15.70 1.96
N GLU A 83 3.76 -15.29 1.23
CA GLU A 83 4.45 -16.17 0.27
C GLU A 83 5.22 -17.29 0.99
N ILE A 84 5.85 -17.01 2.13
CA ILE A 84 6.43 -18.07 3.00
C ILE A 84 5.34 -19.05 3.44
N LEU A 85 4.16 -18.57 3.87
CA LEU A 85 3.07 -19.46 4.24
C LEU A 85 2.55 -20.25 3.03
N LYS A 86 2.46 -19.63 1.86
CA LYS A 86 1.93 -20.22 0.63
C LYS A 86 2.82 -21.33 0.11
N SER A 87 4.15 -21.20 0.23
CA SER A 87 5.10 -22.25 -0.12
C SER A 87 4.96 -23.48 0.78
N LYS A 88 4.67 -23.28 2.08
CA LYS A 88 4.45 -24.36 3.05
C LYS A 88 3.05 -24.97 2.98
N ASN A 89 2.01 -24.14 2.83
CA ASN A 89 0.60 -24.56 2.90
C ASN A 89 -0.35 -23.57 2.18
N LYS A 90 -0.58 -23.82 0.88
CA LYS A 90 -1.48 -23.02 0.03
C LYS A 90 -2.92 -22.91 0.57
N ARG A 91 -3.45 -23.97 1.20
CA ARG A 91 -4.82 -23.97 1.76
C ARG A 91 -4.91 -23.03 2.96
N LYS A 92 -3.93 -23.08 3.86
CA LYS A 92 -3.87 -22.21 5.05
C LYS A 92 -3.65 -20.75 4.66
N HIS A 93 -2.77 -20.49 3.69
CA HIS A 93 -2.61 -19.18 3.05
C HIS A 93 -3.94 -18.63 2.54
N SER A 94 -4.64 -19.38 1.68
CA SER A 94 -5.92 -18.96 1.10
C SER A 94 -6.98 -18.65 2.17
N ASN A 95 -7.03 -19.45 3.23
CA ASN A 95 -7.94 -19.26 4.36
C ASN A 95 -7.60 -18.02 5.20
N ILE A 96 -6.32 -17.63 5.28
CA ILE A 96 -5.91 -16.41 6.00
C ILE A 96 -6.22 -15.18 5.15
N VAL A 97 -5.86 -15.19 3.86
CA VAL A 97 -6.11 -14.06 2.94
C VAL A 97 -7.59 -13.71 2.89
N LYS A 98 -8.47 -14.70 2.68
CA LYS A 98 -9.93 -14.49 2.58
C LYS A 98 -10.58 -13.85 3.82
N LYS A 99 -9.91 -13.84 4.99
CA LYS A 99 -10.44 -13.18 6.20
C LYS A 99 -10.38 -11.67 6.13
N LEU A 100 -9.43 -11.12 5.37
CA LEU A 100 -9.21 -9.68 5.26
C LEU A 100 -9.44 -9.16 3.84
N PHE A 101 -9.07 -9.94 2.83
CA PHE A 101 -9.10 -9.50 1.45
C PHE A 101 -9.74 -10.58 0.57
N LEU A 102 -10.99 -10.33 0.17
CA LEU A 102 -11.68 -11.18 -0.80
C LEU A 102 -11.38 -10.70 -2.22
N ASP A 103 -11.49 -9.41 -2.50
CA ASP A 103 -11.12 -8.82 -3.79
C ASP A 103 -10.97 -7.29 -3.62
N TYR A 104 -10.71 -6.57 -4.71
CA TYR A 104 -10.52 -5.11 -4.69
C TYR A 104 -11.76 -4.31 -4.27
N LYS A 105 -12.96 -4.92 -4.30
CA LYS A 105 -14.22 -4.33 -3.83
C LYS A 105 -14.56 -4.79 -2.41
N ASN A 106 -14.24 -6.03 -2.08
CA ASN A 106 -14.62 -6.71 -0.85
C ASN A 106 -13.41 -6.98 0.03
N TYR A 107 -13.11 -6.06 0.94
CA TYR A 107 -12.03 -6.20 1.91
C TYR A 107 -12.40 -5.58 3.26
N SER A 108 -11.74 -6.02 4.33
CA SER A 108 -12.03 -5.56 5.68
C SER A 108 -11.38 -4.21 5.98
N THR A 109 -12.15 -3.26 6.47
CA THR A 109 -11.63 -1.96 6.96
C THR A 109 -11.27 -1.98 8.46
N SER A 110 -11.65 -3.03 9.20
CA SER A 110 -11.41 -3.15 10.64
C SER A 110 -9.94 -3.33 11.00
N ILE A 111 -9.39 -2.39 11.78
CA ILE A 111 -8.01 -2.43 12.28
C ILE A 111 -7.81 -3.61 13.24
N SER A 112 -8.74 -3.82 14.19
CA SER A 112 -8.67 -4.93 15.15
C SER A 112 -8.72 -6.29 14.46
N LYS A 113 -9.52 -6.44 13.40
CA LYS A 113 -9.55 -7.66 12.59
C LYS A 113 -8.22 -7.88 11.88
N TYR A 114 -7.65 -6.83 11.27
CA TYR A 114 -6.34 -6.89 10.62
C TYR A 114 -5.25 -7.37 11.58
N ILE A 115 -5.14 -6.75 12.78
CA ILE A 115 -4.14 -7.13 13.79
C ILE A 115 -4.31 -8.59 14.22
N ARG A 116 -5.55 -9.02 14.51
CA ARG A 116 -5.85 -10.41 14.91
C ARG A 116 -5.44 -11.41 13.83
N VAL A 117 -5.73 -11.12 12.55
CA VAL A 117 -5.38 -12.01 11.44
C VAL A 117 -3.87 -12.00 11.17
N LYS A 118 -3.20 -10.84 11.24
CA LYS A 118 -1.72 -10.76 11.12
C LYS A 118 -1.02 -11.58 12.21
N ARG A 119 -1.49 -11.53 13.46
CA ARG A 119 -0.99 -12.41 14.54
C ARG A 119 -1.19 -13.89 14.20
N LYS A 120 -2.32 -14.26 13.61
CA LYS A 120 -2.58 -15.63 13.16
C LYS A 120 -1.66 -16.04 12.00
N LEU A 121 -1.36 -15.14 11.06
CA LEU A 121 -0.38 -15.36 10.00
C LEU A 121 0.99 -15.68 10.59
N LEU A 122 1.50 -14.84 11.50
CA LEU A 122 2.79 -15.06 12.15
C LEU A 122 2.87 -16.40 12.89
N LYS A 123 1.83 -16.77 13.65
CA LYS A 123 1.74 -18.09 14.33
C LYS A 123 1.60 -19.28 13.37
N SER A 124 1.41 -19.02 12.07
CA SER A 124 1.18 -20.06 11.06
C SER A 124 2.41 -20.39 10.23
N LEU A 125 3.47 -19.60 10.35
CA LEU A 125 4.77 -19.79 9.73
C LEU A 125 5.61 -20.80 10.51
#